data_AF-A0A3M1LK82-F1
#
_entry.id   AF-A0A3M1LK82-F1
#
_cell.length_a   1.000
_cell.length_b   1.000
_cell.length_c   1.000
_cell.angle_alpha   90.00
_cell.angle_beta   90.00
_cell.angle_gamma   90.00
#
_symmetry.space_group_name_H-M   'P 1'
#
loop_
_entity.id
_entity.type
_entity.pdbx_description
1 polymer ?
#
loop_
_entity_poly.entity_id
_entity_poly.type
_entity_poly.pdbx_seq_one_letter_code
_entity_poly.pdbx_strand_id
1 'polypeptide(L)'
;IIVFHRPNIHDKIIVHRVIEINEVNGVRVVTTKGDANPSVIPGTDYPITEDDYIGKVIFVIPKLGYVTNIIPPPVNYIIVAIIILAIFFNTIKKNKDKSDNLSKFDHRFDDPKDDDKPSNKPEY
;
A
#
# COMPACT_ATOMS: atom_id res chain seq x y z
N ILE A 1 13.04 13.08 -6.92
CA ILE A 1 13.45 12.90 -5.51
C ILE A 1 14.10 11.53 -5.43
N ILE A 2 15.30 11.47 -4.87
CA ILE A 2 16.07 10.23 -4.69
C ILE A 2 16.38 10.04 -3.21
N VAL A 3 16.59 8.79 -2.84
CA VAL A 3 17.04 8.36 -1.52
C VAL A 3 18.43 7.78 -1.68
N PHE A 4 19.38 8.26 -0.89
CA PHE A 4 20.78 7.91 -1.00
C PHE A 4 21.47 7.95 0.37
N HIS A 5 22.58 7.25 0.52
CA HIS A 5 23.46 7.39 1.68
C HIS A 5 24.28 8.66 1.55
N ARG A 6 24.61 9.32 2.67
CA ARG A 6 25.54 10.44 2.64
C ARG A 6 26.85 10.00 1.97
N PRO A 7 27.33 10.72 0.94
CA PRO A 7 28.57 10.37 0.24
C PRO A 7 29.76 10.22 1.20
N ASN A 8 30.65 9.28 0.90
CA ASN A 8 31.86 8.94 1.64
C ASN A 8 31.62 8.26 3.01
N ILE A 9 30.80 8.86 3.89
CA ILE A 9 30.67 8.42 5.29
C ILE A 9 29.57 7.36 5.46
N HIS A 10 28.54 7.37 4.60
CA HIS A 10 27.42 6.43 4.62
C HIS A 10 26.70 6.31 5.98
N ASP A 11 26.83 7.32 6.86
CA ASP A 11 26.28 7.31 8.22
C ASP A 11 24.79 7.64 8.28
N LYS A 12 24.24 8.19 7.20
CA LYS A 12 22.87 8.71 7.15
C LYS A 12 22.21 8.46 5.80
N ILE A 13 20.90 8.22 5.86
CA ILE A 13 20.02 8.17 4.68
C ILE A 13 19.43 9.57 4.46
N ILE A 14 19.51 10.06 3.23
CA ILE A 14 19.13 11.41 2.83
C ILE A 14 18.13 11.33 1.67
N VAL A 15 17.12 12.20 1.70
CA VAL A 15 16.09 12.28 0.66
C VAL A 15 16.05 13.68 0.09
N HIS A 16 16.60 13.88 -1.11
CA HIS A 16 16.65 15.20 -1.76
C HIS A 16 16.13 15.18 -3.20
N ARG A 17 15.91 16.38 -3.74
CA ARG A 17 15.55 16.59 -5.14
C ARG A 17 16.82 16.67 -5.97
N VAL A 18 16.85 15.93 -7.07
CA VAL A 18 17.90 16.06 -8.09
C VAL A 18 17.73 17.42 -8.76
N ILE A 19 18.81 18.19 -8.80
CA ILE A 19 18.84 19.47 -9.51
C ILE A 19 19.75 19.43 -10.74
N GLU A 20 20.69 18.48 -10.77
CA GLU A 20 21.64 18.33 -11.88
C GLU A 20 22.11 16.87 -11.98
N ILE A 21 22.36 16.43 -13.22
CA ILE A 21 22.93 15.12 -13.54
C ILE A 21 24.06 15.38 -14.53
N ASN A 22 25.27 14.99 -14.15
CA ASN A 22 26.48 15.11 -14.95
C ASN A 22 27.12 13.74 -15.17
N GLU A 23 28.07 13.70 -16.11
CA GLU A 23 28.90 12.53 -16.37
C GLU A 23 30.37 12.95 -16.21
N VAL A 24 31.08 12.32 -15.28
CA VAL A 24 32.48 12.61 -14.97
C VAL A 24 33.25 11.31 -15.12
N ASN A 25 34.18 11.27 -16.09
CA ASN A 25 34.98 10.07 -16.40
C ASN A 25 34.14 8.81 -16.69
N GLY A 26 33.00 8.96 -17.38
CA GLY A 26 32.08 7.86 -17.69
C GLY A 26 31.22 7.41 -16.50
N VAL A 27 31.31 8.09 -15.36
CA VAL A 27 30.49 7.83 -14.18
C VAL A 27 29.41 8.90 -14.06
N ARG A 28 28.18 8.46 -13.87
CA ARG A 28 27.06 9.37 -13.60
C ARG A 28 27.20 9.97 -12.21
N VAL A 29 27.27 11.29 -12.13
CA VAL A 29 27.34 12.07 -10.89
C VAL A 29 26.13 12.96 -10.79
N VAL A 30 25.48 12.94 -9.63
CA VAL A 30 24.25 13.69 -9.38
C VAL A 30 24.48 14.75 -8.32
N THR A 31 23.92 15.94 -8.57
CA THR A 31 23.80 17.01 -7.58
C THR A 31 22.36 17.03 -7.09
N THR A 32 22.19 16.95 -5.77
CA THR A 32 20.88 17.07 -5.12
C THR A 32 20.75 18.37 -4.35
N LYS A 33 19.55 18.66 -3.86
CA LYS A 33 19.29 19.75 -2.91
C LYS A 33 18.06 19.42 -2.08
N GLY A 34 18.14 19.65 -0.78
CA GLY A 34 16.99 19.56 0.11
C GLY A 34 15.96 20.66 -0.17
N ASP A 35 14.67 20.32 -0.09
CA ASP A 35 13.58 21.26 -0.42
C ASP A 35 13.58 22.52 0.47
N ALA A 36 14.14 22.46 1.69
CA ALA A 36 14.27 23.59 2.62
C ALA A 36 15.65 24.27 2.61
N ASN A 37 16.63 23.74 1.85
CA ASN A 37 17.97 24.29 1.86
C ASN A 37 18.06 25.49 0.89
N PRO A 38 18.77 26.58 1.25
CA PRO A 38 18.95 27.72 0.34
C PRO A 38 19.88 27.40 -0.83
N SER A 39 20.83 26.48 -0.64
CA SER A 39 21.84 26.07 -1.62
C SER A 39 22.20 24.59 -1.48
N VAL A 40 23.05 24.10 -2.38
CA VAL A 40 23.66 22.76 -2.34
C VAL A 40 24.73 22.73 -1.26
N ILE A 41 24.77 21.66 -0.46
CA ILE A 41 25.77 21.44 0.58
C ILE A 41 26.87 20.48 0.08
N PRO A 42 28.11 20.94 -0.14
CA PRO A 42 29.22 20.08 -0.56
C PRO A 42 29.46 18.90 0.40
N GLY A 43 29.72 17.71 -0.16
CA GLY A 43 29.93 16.47 0.59
C GLY A 43 28.65 15.84 1.16
N THR A 44 27.51 16.51 1.05
CA THR A 44 26.19 15.95 1.41
C THR A 44 25.30 15.83 0.18
N ASP A 45 25.26 16.88 -0.64
CA ASP A 45 24.38 16.99 -1.81
C ASP A 45 25.11 16.72 -3.13
N TYR A 46 26.45 16.75 -3.08
CA TYR A 46 27.34 16.52 -4.21
C TYR A 46 28.72 16.07 -3.71
N PRO A 47 29.41 15.15 -4.43
CA PRO A 47 28.90 14.36 -5.55
C PRO A 47 28.10 13.14 -5.04
N ILE A 48 26.97 12.82 -5.68
CA ILE A 48 26.24 11.57 -5.43
C ILE A 48 26.51 10.61 -6.59
N THR A 49 27.05 9.42 -6.31
CA THR A 49 27.34 8.39 -7.31
C THR A 49 26.32 7.25 -7.24
N GLU A 50 26.45 6.26 -8.13
CA GLU A 50 25.55 5.11 -8.18
C GLU A 50 25.61 4.25 -6.91
N ASP A 51 26.78 4.17 -6.28
CA ASP A 51 27.01 3.42 -5.04
C ASP A 51 26.25 4.02 -3.84
N ASP A 52 25.95 5.31 -3.88
CA ASP A 52 25.20 5.98 -2.83
C ASP A 52 23.69 5.70 -2.92
N TYR A 53 23.16 5.24 -4.07
CA TYR A 53 21.72 5.15 -4.31
C TYR A 53 21.03 4.02 -3.55
N ILE A 54 19.89 4.38 -2.94
CA ILE A 54 18.98 3.42 -2.30
C ILE A 54 17.70 3.28 -3.13
N GLY A 55 17.16 4.40 -3.63
CA GLY A 55 15.91 4.36 -4.41
C GLY A 55 15.43 5.70 -4.94
N LYS A 56 14.33 5.65 -5.69
CA LYS A 56 13.68 6.81 -6.32
C LYS A 56 12.21 6.87 -5.96
N VAL A 57 11.71 8.07 -5.67
CA VAL A 57 10.28 8.30 -5.48
C VAL A 57 9.55 8.18 -6.82
N ILE A 58 8.59 7.25 -6.90
CA ILE A 58 7.80 6.98 -8.13
C ILE A 58 6.41 7.60 -8.13
N PHE A 59 5.88 7.96 -6.97
CA PHE A 59 4.53 8.51 -6.85
C PHE A 59 4.47 9.56 -5.74
N VAL A 60 3.74 10.63 -6.01
CA VAL A 60 3.48 11.72 -5.06
C VAL A 60 2.00 12.07 -5.20
N ILE A 61 1.28 12.20 -4.08
CA ILE A 61 -0.07 12.78 -4.07
C ILE A 61 0.06 14.24 -3.66
N PRO A 62 0.30 15.17 -4.61
CA PRO A 62 0.38 16.58 -4.28
C PRO A 62 -0.97 17.04 -3.72
N LYS A 63 -0.92 17.99 -2.78
CA LYS A 63 -2.10 18.69 -2.24
C LYS A 63 -3.09 17.82 -1.45
N LEU A 64 -2.74 16.60 -1.03
CA LEU A 64 -3.59 15.80 -0.13
C LEU A 64 -3.92 16.55 1.17
N GLY A 65 -2.97 17.34 1.69
CA GLY A 65 -3.20 18.21 2.85
C GLY A 65 -4.18 19.36 2.62
N TYR A 66 -4.54 19.71 1.38
CA TYR A 66 -5.62 20.67 1.14
C TYR A 66 -7.00 20.03 1.20
N VAL A 67 -7.10 18.71 1.03
CA VAL A 67 -8.38 18.00 1.13
C VAL A 67 -8.97 18.17 2.53
N THR A 68 -8.13 18.21 3.57
CA THR A 68 -8.57 18.49 4.94
C THR A 68 -9.03 19.94 5.15
N ASN A 69 -8.55 20.90 4.34
CA ASN A 69 -9.01 22.29 4.42
C ASN A 69 -10.40 22.47 3.80
N ILE A 70 -10.75 21.64 2.81
CA ILE A 70 -12.08 21.65 2.17
C ILE A 70 -13.13 21.04 3.12
N ILE A 71 -12.69 20.16 4.03
CA ILE A 71 -13.55 19.50 5.01
C ILE A 71 -13.08 19.91 6.41
N PRO A 72 -13.44 21.10 6.89
CA PRO A 72 -13.01 21.56 8.20
C PRO A 72 -13.64 20.73 9.33
N PRO A 73 -13.00 20.73 10.52
CA PRO A 73 -13.66 20.27 11.73
C PRO A 73 -15.01 20.98 11.95
N PRO A 74 -16.07 20.27 12.42
CA PRO A 74 -16.06 18.87 12.87
C PRO A 74 -16.39 17.83 11.78
N VAL A 75 -16.66 18.26 10.54
CA VAL A 75 -17.20 17.40 9.46
C VAL A 75 -16.21 16.29 9.08
N ASN A 76 -14.91 16.59 9.12
CA ASN A 76 -13.86 15.60 8.85
C ASN A 76 -13.95 14.35 9.74
N TYR A 77 -14.25 14.51 11.03
CA TYR A 77 -14.35 13.40 11.97
C TYR A 77 -15.55 12.51 11.66
N ILE A 78 -16.67 13.12 11.24
CA ILE A 78 -17.88 12.38 10.85
C ILE A 78 -17.57 11.51 9.62
N ILE A 79 -16.86 12.05 8.62
CA ILE A 79 -16.50 11.30 7.42
C ILE A 79 -15.54 10.15 7.74
N VAL A 80 -14.52 10.38 8.57
CA VAL A 80 -13.61 9.32 9.02
C VAL A 80 -14.36 8.21 9.75
N ALA A 81 -15.31 8.57 10.63
CA ALA A 81 -16.13 7.59 11.35
C ALA A 81 -16.98 6.75 10.39
N ILE A 82 -17.59 7.35 9.38
CA ILE A 82 -18.37 6.63 8.35
C ILE A 82 -17.49 5.64 7.57
N ILE A 83 -16.27 6.04 7.19
CA ILE A 83 -15.33 5.17 6.45
C ILE A 83 -14.94 3.96 7.29
N ILE A 84 -14.57 4.17 8.56
CA ILE A 84 -14.21 3.08 9.47
C ILE A 84 -15.40 2.13 9.67
N LEU A 85 -16.60 2.68 9.86
CA LEU A 85 -17.82 1.91 10.05
C LEU A 85 -18.17 1.09 8.80
N ALA A 86 -18.03 1.66 7.60
CA ALA A 86 -18.25 0.96 6.34
C ALA A 86 -17.25 -0.19 6.14
N ILE A 87 -15.98 0.01 6.45
CA ILE A 87 -14.95 -1.04 6.42
C ILE A 87 -15.31 -2.17 7.40
N PHE A 88 -15.68 -1.81 8.62
CA PHE A 88 -16.05 -2.76 9.67
C PHE A 88 -17.26 -3.62 9.27
N PHE A 89 -18.35 -3.00 8.79
CA PHE A 89 -19.54 -3.74 8.34
C PHE A 89 -19.27 -4.60 7.12
N ASN A 90 -18.50 -4.11 6.14
CA ASN A 90 -18.15 -4.90 4.96
C ASN A 90 -17.27 -6.12 5.32
N THR A 91 -16.37 -5.94 6.29
CA THR A 91 -15.52 -7.03 6.82
C THR A 91 -16.35 -8.09 7.53
N ILE A 92 -17.31 -7.68 8.37
CA ILE A 92 -18.20 -8.61 9.08
C ILE A 92 -19.13 -9.34 8.10
N LYS A 93 -19.71 -8.62 7.13
CA LYS A 93 -20.64 -9.21 6.15
C LYS A 93 -19.95 -10.28 5.30
N LYS A 94 -18.71 -10.04 4.84
CA LYS A 94 -17.91 -11.05 4.13
C LYS A 94 -17.70 -12.33 4.93
N ASN A 95 -17.54 -12.24 6.26
CA ASN A 95 -17.34 -13.42 7.10
C ASN A 95 -18.63 -14.23 7.30
N LYS A 96 -19.79 -13.58 7.45
CA LYS A 96 -21.09 -14.27 7.48
C LYS A 96 -21.40 -14.96 6.16
N ASP A 97 -21.25 -14.25 5.04
CA ASP A 97 -21.48 -14.82 3.71
C ASP A 97 -20.58 -16.04 3.45
N LYS A 98 -19.33 -16.03 3.95
CA LYS A 98 -18.39 -17.16 3.80
C LYS A 98 -18.73 -18.34 4.71
N SER A 99 -19.20 -18.08 5.93
CA SER A 99 -19.61 -19.12 6.88
C SER A 99 -20.91 -19.81 6.47
N ASP A 100 -21.87 -19.05 5.95
CA ASP A 100 -23.17 -19.56 5.51
C ASP A 100 -23.06 -20.39 4.21
N ASN A 101 -22.14 -20.03 3.31
CA ASN A 101 -21.86 -20.85 2.14
C ASN A 101 -21.10 -22.13 2.48
N LEU A 102 -20.25 -22.12 3.52
CA LEU A 102 -19.50 -23.30 3.95
C LEU A 102 -20.39 -24.30 4.69
N SER A 103 -21.29 -23.86 5.57
CA SER A 103 -22.27 -24.73 6.24
C SER A 103 -23.31 -25.31 5.27
N LYS A 104 -23.71 -24.53 4.25
CA LYS A 104 -24.61 -25.01 3.18
C LYS A 104 -23.93 -25.97 2.21
N PHE A 105 -22.61 -25.88 2.06
CA PHE A 105 -21.82 -26.84 1.31
C PHE A 105 -21.73 -28.16 2.08
N ASP A 106 -21.34 -28.13 3.36
CA ASP A 106 -21.20 -29.30 4.22
C ASP A 106 -22.51 -30.11 4.33
N HIS A 107 -23.64 -29.44 4.57
CA HIS A 107 -24.96 -30.07 4.61
C HIS A 107 -25.40 -30.75 3.29
N ARG A 108 -24.80 -30.42 2.14
CA ARG A 108 -25.10 -31.10 0.86
C ARG A 108 -24.33 -32.42 0.68
N PHE A 109 -23.32 -32.69 1.49
CA PHE A 109 -22.55 -33.93 1.44
C PHE A 109 -22.96 -34.94 2.53
N ASP A 110 -23.76 -34.51 3.51
CA ASP A 110 -24.25 -35.35 4.62
C ASP A 110 -25.58 -36.08 4.34
N ASP A 111 -26.23 -35.87 3.19
CA ASP A 111 -27.44 -36.63 2.84
C ASP A 111 -27.06 -38.09 2.51
N PRO A 112 -27.43 -39.09 3.33
CA PRO A 112 -27.18 -40.48 3.00
C PRO A 112 -28.07 -40.85 1.80
N LYS A 113 -27.48 -41.44 0.77
CA LYS A 113 -28.25 -42.07 -0.31
C LYS A 113 -29.14 -43.15 0.30
N ASP A 114 -30.44 -42.96 0.21
CA ASP A 114 -31.45 -43.95 0.54
C ASP A 114 -31.61 -44.87 -0.68
N ASP A 115 -30.69 -45.84 -0.82
CA ASP A 115 -30.73 -46.90 -1.82
C ASP A 115 -30.76 -48.28 -1.16
N ASP A 116 -31.94 -48.68 -0.68
CA ASP A 116 -32.60 -49.93 -1.11
C ASP A 116 -33.86 -50.22 -0.29
N LYS A 117 -35.03 -50.18 -0.94
CA LYS A 117 -36.18 -50.94 -0.46
C LYS A 117 -36.92 -51.58 -1.64
N PRO A 118 -36.88 -52.92 -1.78
CA PRO A 118 -37.54 -53.58 -2.88
C PRO A 118 -39.05 -53.56 -2.67
N SER A 119 -39.76 -53.15 -3.72
CA SER A 119 -41.22 -53.14 -3.80
C SER A 119 -41.75 -54.55 -4.07
N ASN A 120 -42.25 -55.24 -3.05
CA ASN A 120 -43.09 -56.42 -3.26
C ASN A 120 -44.57 -56.03 -3.17
N LYS A 121 -45.21 -56.03 -4.34
CA LYS A 121 -46.66 -55.93 -4.56
C LYS A 121 -47.28 -57.33 -4.43
N PRO A 122 -48.47 -57.51 -3.84
CA PRO A 122 -49.10 -58.82 -3.79
C PRO A 122 -49.76 -59.13 -5.15
N GLU A 123 -49.61 -60.36 -5.61
CA GLU A 123 -50.37 -60.92 -6.73
C GLU A 123 -51.11 -62.17 -6.22
N TYR A 124 -52.45 -62.07 -6.26
CA TYR A 124 -53.54 -62.99 -5.90
C TYR A 124 -53.36 -64.08 -4.83
#